data_AF-G2WSU9-F1
#
_entry.id   AF-G2WSU9-F1
#
_cell.length_a   1.000
_cell.length_b   1.000
_cell.length_c   1.000
_cell.angle_alpha   90.00
_cell.angle_beta   90.00
_cell.angle_gamma   90.00
#
_symmetry.space_group_name_H-M   'P 1'
#
loop_
_entity.id
_entity.type
_entity.pdbx_description
1 polymer ?
#
loop_
_entity_poly.entity_id
_entity_poly.type
_entity_poly.pdbx_seq_one_letter_code
_entity_poly.pdbx_strand_id
1 'polypeptide(L)'
;MNTLQQHHEDPGSRSSSVPILQGTIPCHRFTIAWICALHIERAAARAMLDETFESAHVLVPSSDINAYTLGRIAQQYIVIACLPESQYGTNNAAIFLTNLIRTFSSVRMALMVGIGGDVPGRTDMRLGDVVVGTRVMQYDMGTISDKGRLKRTAVARVMDLLPGTTVSSLRSRPRAAALPVARGPAGRASPAPWI
;
A
#
# COMPACT_ATOMS: atom_id res chain seq x y z
N MET A 1 -7.05 70.38 43.44
CA MET A 1 -7.84 69.51 42.55
C MET A 1 -6.90 68.99 41.47
N ASN A 2 -6.41 67.76 41.60
CA ASN A 2 -5.75 66.97 40.56
C ASN A 2 -5.59 65.54 41.09
N THR A 3 -6.22 64.57 40.43
CA THR A 3 -6.03 63.14 40.71
C THR A 3 -5.87 62.38 39.40
N LEU A 4 -4.88 61.50 39.42
CA LEU A 4 -4.39 60.61 38.37
C LEU A 4 -5.45 59.60 37.90
N GLN A 5 -5.39 59.22 36.62
CA GLN A 5 -5.93 57.94 36.17
C GLN A 5 -5.01 57.33 35.11
N GLN A 6 -4.33 56.25 35.51
CA GLN A 6 -3.57 55.35 34.64
C GLN A 6 -4.57 54.37 34.00
N HIS A 7 -4.51 54.23 32.67
CA HIS A 7 -5.18 53.13 31.96
C HIS A 7 -4.17 51.99 31.73
N HIS A 8 -4.59 50.81 32.18
CA HIS A 8 -3.90 49.53 32.12
C HIS A 8 -4.09 48.92 30.72
N GLU A 9 -3.00 48.68 30.00
CA GLU A 9 -2.97 47.89 28.76
C GLU A 9 -2.77 46.41 29.13
N ASP A 10 -3.67 45.56 28.67
CA ASP A 10 -3.66 44.11 28.94
C ASP A 10 -3.32 43.36 27.62
N PRO A 11 -2.15 42.71 27.49
CA PRO A 11 -1.74 42.04 26.25
C PRO A 11 -2.25 40.60 26.25
N GLY A 12 -3.55 40.44 25.97
CA GLY A 12 -4.21 39.14 25.81
C GLY A 12 -4.00 38.55 24.41
N SER A 13 -3.15 37.52 24.35
CA SER A 13 -2.84 36.66 23.21
C SER A 13 -4.04 36.38 22.27
N ARG A 14 -3.93 36.81 21.00
CA ARG A 14 -4.70 36.23 19.90
C ARG A 14 -4.17 34.82 19.63
N SER A 15 -4.76 33.83 20.30
CA SER A 15 -4.74 32.45 19.85
C SER A 15 -5.34 32.41 18.44
N SER A 16 -4.50 32.27 17.42
CA SER A 16 -4.95 31.98 16.06
C SER A 16 -5.42 30.53 16.02
N SER A 17 -6.65 30.29 16.47
CA SER A 17 -7.37 29.07 16.17
C SER A 17 -7.56 28.99 14.65
N VAL A 18 -6.73 28.17 14.00
CA VAL A 18 -6.96 27.75 12.61
C VAL A 18 -8.36 27.12 12.56
N PRO A 19 -9.28 27.61 11.70
CA PRO A 19 -10.59 27.02 11.62
C PRO A 19 -10.45 25.57 11.14
N ILE A 20 -10.91 24.62 11.95
CA ILE A 20 -11.09 23.23 11.53
C ILE A 20 -12.17 23.28 10.44
N LEU A 21 -11.76 23.13 9.17
CA LEU A 21 -12.68 22.88 8.07
C LEU A 21 -13.47 21.61 8.41
N GLN A 22 -14.73 21.78 8.79
CA GLN A 22 -15.68 20.68 8.97
C GLN A 22 -15.76 19.88 7.66
N GLY A 23 -15.12 18.72 7.63
CA GLY A 23 -15.05 17.86 6.44
C GLY A 23 -13.64 17.41 6.04
N THR A 24 -12.58 17.88 6.69
CA THR A 24 -11.22 17.43 6.39
C THR A 24 -10.81 16.21 7.22
N ILE A 25 -10.42 15.13 6.56
CA ILE A 25 -9.85 13.93 7.15
C ILE A 25 -8.32 14.07 7.16
N PRO A 26 -7.66 14.04 8.33
CA PRO A 26 -6.22 14.21 8.41
C PRO A 26 -5.45 12.97 7.94
N CYS A 27 -4.26 13.16 7.35
CA CYS A 27 -3.43 12.06 6.83
C CYS A 27 -3.06 11.00 7.89
N HIS A 28 -2.95 11.38 9.16
CA HIS A 28 -2.67 10.44 10.25
C HIS A 28 -3.84 9.48 10.57
N ARG A 29 -5.00 9.63 9.91
CA ARG A 29 -6.11 8.70 10.04
C ARG A 29 -5.86 7.40 9.27
N PHE A 30 -5.05 7.46 8.21
CA PHE A 30 -4.76 6.33 7.32
C PHE A 30 -3.71 5.40 7.93
N THR A 31 -4.04 4.11 8.02
CA THR A 31 -3.23 3.11 8.72
C THR A 31 -2.75 1.98 7.82
N ILE A 32 -3.41 1.78 6.67
CA ILE A 32 -3.11 0.73 5.70
C ILE A 32 -2.80 1.35 4.34
N ALA A 33 -1.65 1.00 3.77
CA ALA A 33 -1.30 1.32 2.39
C ALA A 33 -1.56 0.12 1.48
N TRP A 34 -2.28 0.34 0.38
CA TRP A 34 -2.50 -0.63 -0.69
C TRP A 34 -1.77 -0.15 -1.93
N ILE A 35 -0.69 -0.83 -2.29
CA ILE A 35 0.16 -0.50 -3.44
C ILE A 35 -0.21 -1.40 -4.61
N CYS A 36 -0.58 -0.78 -5.72
CA CYS A 36 -0.86 -1.42 -7.00
C CYS A 36 0.33 -1.16 -7.94
N ALA A 37 0.69 -2.17 -8.74
CA ALA A 37 1.63 -1.96 -9.83
C ALA A 37 0.91 -1.31 -11.01
N LEU A 38 -0.28 -1.79 -11.39
CA LEU A 38 -0.97 -1.41 -12.62
C LEU A 38 -2.25 -0.59 -12.35
N HIS A 39 -2.66 0.22 -13.33
CA HIS A 39 -3.87 1.03 -13.23
C HIS A 39 -5.15 0.16 -13.13
N ILE A 40 -5.18 -1.01 -13.78
CA ILE A 40 -6.28 -1.98 -13.67
C ILE A 40 -6.42 -2.53 -12.24
N GLU A 41 -5.29 -2.74 -11.57
CA GLU A 41 -5.27 -3.19 -10.17
C GLU A 41 -5.77 -2.06 -9.26
N ARG A 42 -5.36 -0.81 -9.52
CA ARG A 42 -5.89 0.37 -8.82
C ARG A 42 -7.40 0.51 -9.03
N ALA A 43 -7.89 0.28 -10.24
CA ALA A 43 -9.32 0.35 -10.54
C ALA A 43 -10.11 -0.68 -9.73
N ALA A 44 -9.62 -1.92 -9.64
CA ALA A 44 -10.19 -2.96 -8.80
C ALA A 44 -10.13 -2.58 -7.32
N ALA A 45 -8.97 -2.13 -6.82
CA ALA A 45 -8.80 -1.70 -5.44
C ALA A 45 -9.75 -0.56 -5.05
N ARG A 46 -9.93 0.43 -5.93
CA ARG A 46 -10.89 1.52 -5.74
C ARG A 46 -12.33 1.00 -5.65
N ALA A 47 -12.69 0.01 -6.47
CA ALA A 47 -14.01 -0.59 -6.44
C ALA A 47 -14.29 -1.43 -5.17
N MET A 48 -13.24 -1.83 -4.43
CA MET A 48 -13.36 -2.56 -3.16
C MET A 48 -13.56 -1.64 -1.95
N LEU A 49 -13.43 -0.33 -2.09
CA LEU A 49 -13.67 0.61 -0.99
C LEU A 49 -15.17 0.70 -0.68
N ASP A 50 -15.51 0.67 0.61
CA ASP A 50 -16.89 0.94 1.05
C ASP A 50 -17.23 2.43 0.88
N GLU A 51 -16.24 3.29 1.06
CA GLU A 51 -16.34 4.73 0.90
C GLU A 51 -15.02 5.29 0.34
N THR A 52 -15.13 6.20 -0.64
CA THR A 52 -14.00 6.95 -1.20
C THR A 52 -14.06 8.40 -0.70
N PHE A 53 -12.94 8.93 -0.26
CA PHE A 53 -12.80 10.32 0.15
C PHE A 53 -12.27 11.15 -1.03
N GLU A 54 -12.97 12.23 -1.38
CA GLU A 54 -12.48 13.16 -2.40
C GLU A 54 -11.19 13.85 -1.94
N SER A 55 -10.33 14.20 -2.90
CA SER A 55 -9.04 14.85 -2.61
C SER A 55 -9.18 16.18 -1.87
N ALA A 56 -10.31 16.88 -2.02
CA ALA A 56 -10.60 18.11 -1.27
C ALA A 56 -10.74 17.88 0.25
N HIS A 57 -11.06 16.65 0.66
CA HIS A 57 -11.22 16.28 2.06
C HIS A 57 -9.91 15.87 2.73
N VAL A 58 -8.80 15.73 2.00
CA VAL A 58 -7.52 15.30 2.60
C VAL A 58 -6.39 16.22 2.18
N LEU A 59 -5.74 16.83 3.17
CA LEU A 59 -4.63 17.75 2.97
C LEU A 59 -3.31 16.98 2.82
N VAL A 60 -3.02 16.56 1.59
CA VAL A 60 -1.71 16.02 1.20
C VAL A 60 -0.71 17.19 1.04
N PRO A 61 0.50 17.12 1.60
CA PRO A 61 1.53 18.14 1.41
C PRO A 61 1.84 18.34 -0.08
N SER A 62 2.02 19.60 -0.51
CA SER A 62 2.36 19.92 -1.91
C SER A 62 3.72 19.38 -2.37
N SER A 63 4.58 18.97 -1.43
CA SER A 63 5.85 18.30 -1.71
C SER A 63 5.71 16.82 -2.08
N ASP A 64 4.53 16.24 -1.89
CA ASP A 64 4.22 14.88 -2.33
C ASP A 64 3.50 14.93 -3.69
N ILE A 65 4.18 14.44 -4.72
CA ILE A 65 3.69 14.42 -6.10
C ILE A 65 2.92 13.13 -6.44
N ASN A 66 2.81 12.21 -5.49
CA ASN A 66 2.14 10.94 -5.72
C ASN A 66 0.62 11.11 -5.80
N ALA A 67 -0.01 10.35 -6.70
CA ALA A 67 -1.46 10.31 -6.81
C ALA A 67 -2.06 9.19 -5.95
N TYR A 68 -2.90 9.55 -5.00
CA TYR A 68 -3.58 8.61 -4.09
C TYR A 68 -5.07 8.49 -4.37
N THR A 69 -5.63 7.33 -4.03
CA THR A 69 -7.07 7.16 -3.82
C THR A 69 -7.26 6.85 -2.35
N LEU A 70 -8.08 7.65 -1.67
CA LEU A 70 -8.25 7.58 -0.23
C LEU A 70 -9.65 7.07 0.07
N GLY A 71 -9.78 6.19 1.06
CA GLY A 71 -11.08 5.64 1.41
C GLY A 71 -11.03 4.80 2.66
N ARG A 72 -12.09 4.02 2.87
CA ARG A 72 -12.15 3.03 3.94
C ARG A 72 -12.78 1.72 3.49
N ILE A 73 -12.36 0.65 4.15
CA ILE A 73 -13.04 -0.65 4.16
C ILE A 73 -13.33 -0.97 5.61
N ALA A 74 -14.59 -1.23 5.93
CA ALA A 74 -15.14 -1.28 7.26
C ALA A 74 -14.70 -0.05 8.09
N GLN A 75 -13.91 -0.28 9.15
CA GLN A 75 -13.39 0.73 10.06
C GLN A 75 -11.93 1.10 9.78
N GLN A 76 -11.33 0.57 8.70
CA GLN A 76 -9.94 0.79 8.36
C GLN A 76 -9.81 1.86 7.29
N TYR A 77 -8.95 2.84 7.52
CA TYR A 77 -8.64 3.91 6.57
C TYR A 77 -7.48 3.49 5.67
N ILE A 78 -7.75 3.48 4.37
CA ILE A 78 -6.86 2.91 3.35
C ILE A 78 -6.38 4.02 2.42
N VAL A 79 -5.07 4.07 2.21
CA VAL A 79 -4.46 4.83 1.11
C VAL A 79 -4.08 3.86 0.00
N ILE A 80 -4.75 4.00 -1.14
CA ILE A 80 -4.43 3.26 -2.36
C ILE A 80 -3.49 4.09 -3.20
N ALA A 81 -2.41 3.46 -3.63
CA ALA A 81 -1.37 4.03 -4.46
C ALA A 81 -1.18 3.16 -5.70
N CYS A 82 -0.81 3.78 -6.82
CA CYS A 82 -0.43 3.07 -8.04
C CYS A 82 0.89 3.63 -8.52
N LEU A 83 1.80 2.75 -8.93
CA LEU A 83 3.07 3.17 -9.52
C LEU A 83 2.80 4.01 -10.79
N PRO A 84 3.66 4.98 -11.10
CA PRO A 84 3.51 5.78 -12.30
C PRO A 84 3.54 4.90 -13.55
N GLU A 85 2.77 5.28 -14.57
CA GLU A 85 2.73 4.57 -15.84
C GLU A 85 4.15 4.45 -16.43
N SER A 86 4.47 3.28 -17.00
CA SER A 86 5.80 2.93 -17.54
C SER A 86 6.97 2.96 -16.55
N GLN A 87 6.73 3.28 -15.28
CA GLN A 87 7.74 3.33 -14.21
C GLN A 87 7.53 2.20 -13.21
N TYR A 88 7.26 1.00 -13.71
CA TYR A 88 7.18 -0.21 -12.89
C TYR A 88 8.56 -0.67 -12.45
N GLY A 89 8.62 -1.43 -11.35
CA GLY A 89 9.88 -2.00 -10.84
C GLY A 89 10.07 -1.76 -9.34
N THR A 90 11.00 -2.51 -8.75
CA THR A 90 11.27 -2.53 -7.31
C THR A 90 11.73 -1.17 -6.78
N ASN A 91 12.60 -0.47 -7.51
CA ASN A 91 13.12 0.84 -7.11
C ASN A 91 12.03 1.91 -7.08
N ASN A 92 11.22 2.00 -8.14
CA ASN A 92 10.12 2.96 -8.21
C ASN A 92 9.07 2.66 -7.15
N ALA A 93 8.77 1.38 -6.90
CA ALA A 93 7.90 0.98 -5.80
C ALA A 93 8.44 1.41 -4.42
N ALA A 94 9.74 1.26 -4.18
CA ALA A 94 10.37 1.68 -2.93
C ALA A 94 10.32 3.21 -2.74
N ILE A 95 10.61 3.99 -3.78
CA ILE A 95 10.51 5.46 -3.74
C ILE A 95 9.07 5.89 -3.47
N PHE A 96 8.12 5.28 -4.18
CA PHE A 96 6.70 5.61 -4.05
C PHE A 96 6.20 5.33 -2.64
N LEU A 97 6.51 4.14 -2.09
CA LEU A 97 6.14 3.77 -0.73
C LEU A 97 6.81 4.65 0.32
N THR A 98 8.07 5.06 0.10
CA THR A 98 8.79 5.96 1.01
C THR A 98 8.08 7.32 1.13
N ASN A 99 7.69 7.90 0.00
CA ASN A 99 6.92 9.15 -0.02
C ASN A 99 5.54 8.98 0.64
N LEU A 100 4.85 7.88 0.35
CA LEU A 100 3.56 7.57 0.98
C LEU A 100 3.68 7.50 2.50
N ILE A 101 4.64 6.75 3.05
CA ILE A 101 4.80 6.62 4.51
C ILE A 101 5.19 7.96 5.14
N ARG A 102 5.97 8.80 4.43
CA ARG A 102 6.30 10.15 4.89
C ARG A 102 5.06 11.03 5.01
N THR A 103 4.13 10.94 4.06
CA THR A 103 2.88 11.71 4.06
C THR A 103 1.85 11.14 5.03
N PHE A 104 1.66 9.82 5.04
CA PHE A 104 0.72 9.10 5.89
C PHE A 104 1.47 8.39 7.01
N SER A 105 2.02 9.17 7.95
CA SER A 105 2.91 8.71 9.03
C SER A 105 2.29 7.69 10.00
N SER A 106 0.97 7.51 9.96
CA SER A 106 0.25 6.51 10.75
C SER A 106 0.05 5.17 10.04
N VAL A 107 0.53 5.04 8.80
CA VAL A 107 0.59 3.76 8.12
C VAL A 107 1.48 2.81 8.93
N ARG A 108 0.92 1.65 9.27
CA ARG A 108 1.60 0.56 10.01
C ARG A 108 1.69 -0.73 9.18
N MET A 109 0.95 -0.79 8.08
CA MET A 109 0.91 -1.93 7.18
C MET A 109 0.86 -1.44 5.74
N ALA A 110 1.76 -1.96 4.90
CA ALA A 110 1.74 -1.73 3.46
C ALA A 110 1.62 -3.08 2.75
N LEU A 111 0.64 -3.19 1.86
CA LEU A 111 0.34 -4.39 1.09
C LEU A 111 0.57 -4.08 -0.39
N MET A 112 1.42 -4.86 -1.05
CA MET A 112 1.47 -4.87 -2.51
C MET A 112 0.46 -5.90 -2.99
N VAL A 113 -0.57 -5.44 -3.71
CA VAL A 113 -1.68 -6.27 -4.17
C VAL A 113 -1.86 -6.01 -5.66
N GLY A 114 -1.80 -7.09 -6.43
CA GLY A 114 -1.86 -7.04 -7.88
C GLY A 114 -1.91 -8.44 -8.48
N ILE A 115 -1.81 -8.48 -9.80
CA ILE A 115 -1.83 -9.72 -10.57
C ILE A 115 -0.41 -10.30 -10.55
N GLY A 116 -0.31 -11.59 -10.27
CA GLY A 116 0.95 -12.35 -10.31
C GLY A 116 0.87 -13.51 -11.29
N GLY A 117 2.01 -13.85 -11.89
CA GLY A 117 2.17 -15.11 -12.61
C GLY A 117 2.68 -16.22 -11.68
N ASP A 118 2.27 -17.46 -11.94
CA ASP A 118 2.86 -18.63 -11.31
C ASP A 118 3.92 -19.27 -12.20
N VAL A 119 4.89 -19.93 -11.58
CA VAL A 119 5.87 -20.78 -12.24
C VAL A 119 5.55 -22.22 -11.86
N PRO A 120 5.37 -23.14 -12.85
CA PRO A 120 4.99 -24.52 -12.58
C PRO A 120 5.84 -25.16 -11.47
N GLY A 121 5.18 -25.59 -10.40
CA GLY A 121 5.83 -26.11 -9.20
C GLY A 121 5.07 -27.28 -8.59
N ARG A 122 5.25 -27.49 -7.29
CA ARG A 122 4.57 -28.55 -6.54
C ARG A 122 3.13 -28.20 -6.13
N THR A 123 2.79 -26.92 -6.20
CA THR A 123 1.46 -26.41 -5.84
C THR A 123 0.66 -26.20 -7.13
N ASP A 124 -0.55 -26.75 -7.20
CA ASP A 124 -1.48 -26.48 -8.30
C ASP A 124 -2.12 -25.09 -8.10
N MET A 125 -1.45 -24.04 -8.59
CA MET A 125 -2.00 -22.68 -8.63
C MET A 125 -2.80 -22.48 -9.91
N ARG A 126 -4.02 -21.96 -9.78
CA ARG A 126 -4.95 -21.75 -10.89
C ARG A 126 -5.28 -20.27 -11.04
N LEU A 127 -5.69 -19.88 -12.25
CA LEU A 127 -6.20 -18.54 -12.49
C LEU A 127 -7.40 -18.28 -11.57
N GLY A 128 -7.34 -17.16 -10.84
CA GLY A 128 -8.35 -16.79 -9.85
C GLY A 128 -7.97 -17.16 -8.41
N ASP A 129 -6.92 -17.95 -8.19
CA ASP A 129 -6.41 -18.17 -6.83
C ASP A 129 -5.78 -16.89 -6.28
N VAL A 130 -6.09 -16.58 -5.01
CA VAL A 130 -5.46 -15.48 -4.27
C VAL A 130 -4.32 -16.05 -3.43
N VAL A 131 -3.10 -15.57 -3.69
CA VAL A 131 -1.89 -16.02 -3.01
C VAL A 131 -1.41 -14.94 -2.05
N VAL A 132 -1.10 -15.34 -0.81
CA VAL A 132 -0.50 -14.47 0.19
C VAL A 132 0.96 -14.86 0.39
N GLY A 133 1.87 -14.00 -0.06
CA GLY A 133 3.31 -14.21 0.07
C GLY A 133 3.78 -14.07 1.52
N THR A 134 4.13 -15.18 2.16
CA THR A 134 4.70 -15.14 3.53
C THR A 134 6.20 -14.85 3.54
N ARG A 135 6.85 -14.98 2.37
CA ARG A 135 8.27 -14.71 2.15
C ARG A 135 8.45 -14.09 0.78
N VAL A 136 9.29 -13.06 0.68
CA VAL A 136 9.59 -12.36 -0.57
C VAL A 136 11.10 -12.35 -0.78
N MET A 137 11.55 -12.69 -1.98
CA MET A 137 12.97 -12.71 -2.33
C MET A 137 13.16 -12.06 -3.71
N GLN A 138 14.14 -11.18 -3.83
CA GLN A 138 14.52 -10.58 -5.10
C GLN A 138 15.30 -11.62 -5.93
N TYR A 139 14.71 -12.11 -7.01
CA TYR A 139 15.22 -13.29 -7.74
C TYR A 139 16.43 -12.99 -8.65
N ASP A 140 16.52 -11.75 -9.11
CA ASP A 140 17.55 -11.16 -9.97
C ASP A 140 18.78 -10.70 -9.19
N MET A 141 18.69 -10.59 -7.85
CA MET A 141 19.84 -10.20 -7.04
C MET A 141 20.81 -11.37 -6.85
N GLY A 142 21.94 -11.28 -7.55
CA GLY A 142 23.00 -12.26 -7.50
C GLY A 142 24.28 -11.75 -8.15
N THR A 143 25.33 -12.56 -8.02
CA THR A 143 26.60 -12.32 -8.71
C THR A 143 26.81 -13.39 -9.78
N ILE A 144 27.45 -13.03 -10.89
CA ILE A 144 27.86 -14.00 -11.90
C ILE A 144 29.14 -14.65 -11.42
N SER A 145 29.10 -15.96 -11.21
CA SER A 145 30.31 -16.74 -10.88
C SER A 145 31.22 -16.88 -12.11
N ASP A 146 32.49 -17.21 -11.90
CA ASP A 146 33.51 -17.43 -12.95
C ASP A 146 33.08 -18.42 -14.05
N LYS A 147 32.06 -19.24 -13.79
CA LYS A 147 31.45 -20.20 -14.74
C LYS A 147 30.24 -19.63 -15.51
N GLY A 148 30.03 -18.31 -15.50
CA GLY A 148 28.90 -17.65 -16.17
C GLY A 148 27.53 -17.92 -15.55
N ARG A 149 27.47 -18.54 -14.36
CA ARG A 149 26.20 -18.86 -13.67
C ARG A 149 25.84 -17.78 -12.67
N LEU A 150 24.60 -17.33 -12.69
CA LEU A 150 24.03 -16.45 -11.65
C LEU A 150 23.95 -17.21 -10.32
N LYS A 151 24.76 -16.78 -9.36
CA LYS A 151 24.68 -17.18 -7.96
C LYS A 151 23.80 -16.16 -7.24
N ARG A 152 22.55 -16.53 -6.95
CA ARG A 152 21.62 -15.71 -6.17
C ARG A 152 22.18 -15.46 -4.78
N THR A 153 22.14 -14.20 -4.36
CA THR A 153 22.61 -13.76 -3.03
C THR A 153 21.50 -13.13 -2.20
N ALA A 154 20.28 -13.07 -2.75
CA ALA A 154 19.13 -12.54 -2.05
C ALA A 154 18.77 -13.34 -0.80
N VAL A 155 18.50 -12.59 0.27
CA VAL A 155 17.95 -13.13 1.51
C VAL A 155 16.45 -12.91 1.49
N ALA A 156 15.69 -13.99 1.62
CA ALA A 156 14.23 -13.91 1.72
C ALA A 156 13.83 -13.06 2.93
N ARG A 157 12.99 -12.06 2.69
CA ARG A 157 12.32 -11.26 3.71
C ARG A 157 11.04 -11.97 4.13
N VAL A 158 10.79 -12.00 5.43
CA VAL A 158 9.57 -12.58 6.02
C VAL A 158 8.67 -11.43 6.47
N MET A 159 7.36 -11.66 6.50
CA MET A 159 6.40 -10.69 7.05
C MET A 159 6.75 -10.30 8.49
N ASP A 160 6.62 -9.01 8.80
CA ASP A 160 6.69 -8.49 10.16
C ASP A 160 5.49 -8.98 11.01
N LEU A 161 5.56 -8.78 12.33
CA LEU A 161 4.64 -9.37 13.31
C LEU A 161 3.14 -9.13 13.00
N LEU A 162 2.76 -7.90 12.62
CA LEU A 162 1.35 -7.55 12.38
C LEU A 162 0.74 -8.28 11.17
N PRO A 163 1.34 -8.24 9.96
CA PRO A 163 0.90 -9.08 8.86
C PRO A 163 0.97 -10.59 9.19
N GLY A 164 1.99 -11.04 9.92
CA GLY A 164 2.20 -12.45 10.26
C GLY A 164 1.11 -13.06 11.14
N THR A 165 0.65 -12.35 12.17
CA THR A 165 -0.46 -12.79 13.04
C THR A 165 -1.79 -12.82 12.28
N THR A 166 -2.00 -11.85 11.38
CA THR A 166 -3.17 -11.82 10.49
C THR A 166 -3.19 -13.05 9.57
N VAL A 167 -2.06 -13.40 8.95
CA VAL A 167 -1.96 -14.61 8.12
C VAL A 167 -2.20 -15.87 8.94
N SER A 168 -1.66 -15.95 10.17
CA SER A 168 -1.89 -17.09 11.06
C SER A 168 -3.37 -17.27 11.39
N SER A 169 -4.07 -16.15 11.62
CA SER A 169 -5.51 -16.11 11.89
C SER A 169 -6.36 -16.44 10.66
N LEU A 170 -5.91 -16.07 9.46
CA LEU A 170 -6.55 -16.46 8.20
C LEU A 170 -6.39 -17.96 7.95
N ARG A 171 -5.23 -18.54 8.26
CA ARG A 171 -4.94 -19.96 8.09
C ARG A 171 -5.70 -20.87 9.04
N SER A 172 -6.08 -20.37 10.23
CA SER A 172 -6.86 -21.16 11.18
C SER A 172 -8.34 -21.28 10.80
N ARG A 173 -8.83 -20.45 9.86
CA ARG A 173 -10.20 -20.56 9.36
C ARG A 173 -10.31 -21.80 8.47
N PRO A 174 -11.32 -22.68 8.69
CA PRO A 174 -11.56 -23.80 7.80
C PRO A 174 -11.84 -23.26 6.39
N ARG A 175 -11.24 -23.89 5.39
CA ARG A 175 -11.47 -23.54 3.98
C ARG A 175 -12.97 -23.67 3.72
N ALA A 176 -13.65 -22.56 3.44
CA ALA A 176 -15.00 -22.62 2.89
C ALA A 176 -14.92 -23.50 1.63
N ALA A 177 -15.79 -24.51 1.53
CA ALA A 177 -15.77 -25.45 0.42
C ALA A 177 -15.86 -24.66 -0.90
N ALA A 178 -14.74 -24.62 -1.63
CA ALA A 178 -14.70 -23.98 -2.94
C ALA A 178 -15.53 -24.83 -3.90
N LEU A 179 -16.46 -24.20 -4.62
CA LEU A 179 -17.17 -24.85 -5.73
C LEU A 179 -16.14 -25.38 -6.74
N PRO A 180 -16.34 -26.57 -7.32
CA PRO A 180 -15.40 -27.13 -8.28
C PRO A 180 -15.33 -26.26 -9.54
N VAL A 181 -14.20 -25.59 -9.74
CA VAL A 181 -13.89 -24.87 -10.99
C VAL A 181 -13.45 -25.89 -12.04
N ALA A 182 -14.15 -25.90 -13.18
CA ALA A 182 -13.89 -26.81 -14.29
C ALA A 182 -12.46 -26.68 -14.83
N ARG A 183 -11.85 -27.81 -15.22
CA ARG A 183 -10.50 -27.87 -15.78
C ARG A 183 -10.52 -27.31 -17.22
N GLY A 184 -9.90 -26.15 -17.43
CA GLY A 184 -9.52 -25.70 -18.77
C GLY A 184 -8.24 -26.41 -19.26
N PRO A 185 -8.03 -26.58 -20.58
CA PRO A 185 -6.84 -27.21 -21.12
C PRO A 185 -5.58 -26.39 -20.78
N ALA A 186 -4.49 -27.08 -20.44
CA ALA A 186 -3.19 -26.48 -20.17
C ALA A 186 -2.66 -25.78 -21.43
N GLY A 187 -2.79 -24.46 -21.49
CA GLY A 187 -2.17 -23.64 -22.53
C GLY A 187 -0.66 -23.62 -22.37
N ARG A 188 0.08 -23.98 -23.42
CA ARG A 188 1.53 -23.76 -23.48
C ARG A 188 1.80 -22.26 -23.48
N ALA A 189 2.31 -21.73 -22.37
CA ALA A 189 2.87 -20.38 -22.35
C ALA A 189 4.19 -20.36 -23.13
N SER A 190 4.27 -19.49 -24.13
CA SER A 190 5.51 -19.11 -24.81
C SER A 190 6.42 -18.37 -23.81
N PRO A 191 7.76 -18.53 -23.88
CA PRO A 191 8.67 -17.77 -23.03
C PRO A 191 8.69 -16.32 -23.52
N ALA A 192 7.78 -15.50 -23.00
CA ALA A 192 7.97 -14.06 -23.00
C ALA A 192 9.13 -13.75 -22.03
N PRO A 193 10.10 -12.91 -22.42
CA PRO A 193 11.14 -12.50 -21.51
C PRO A 193 10.50 -11.62 -20.43
N TRP A 194 10.64 -12.04 -19.17
CA TRP A 194 10.38 -11.19 -18.01
C TRP A 194 11.63 -11.18 -17.13
N ILE A 195 11.86 -9.97 -16.59
CA ILE A 195 13.02 -9.48 -15.83
C ILE A 195 14.24 -9.18 -16.71
#